data_AF-A0A8X6W0I9-F1
#
_entry.id   AF-A0A8X6W0I9-F1
#
_cell.length_a   1.000
_cell.length_b   1.000
_cell.length_c   1.000
_cell.angle_alpha   90.00
_cell.angle_beta   90.00
_cell.angle_gamma   90.00
#
_symmetry.space_group_name_H-M   'P 1'
#
loop_
_entity.id
_entity.type
_entity.pdbx_description
1 polymer ?
#
loop_
_entity_poly.entity_id
_entity_poly.type
_entity_poly.pdbx_seq_one_letter_code
_entity_poly.pdbx_strand_id
1 'polypeptide(L)'
;MDLLKDTFGDRLISRFGPVNWPPRSCGLTPLDYFLWGYVKSLIYADKPQTLDYLEDNIRRVIADIRSQMLEKVIENWTSKMDYIRANRGSRMQKSYLKCNAIRLSFE
;
A
#
# COMPACT_ATOMS: atom_id res chain seq x y z
N MET A 1 -14.84 -5.48 -18.90
CA MET A 1 -14.17 -4.18 -18.67
C MET A 1 -15.16 -3.03 -18.75
N ASP A 2 -16.20 -3.14 -19.57
CA ASP A 2 -17.14 -2.04 -19.82
C ASP A 2 -17.94 -1.65 -18.57
N LEU A 3 -18.37 -2.62 -17.75
CA LEU A 3 -18.99 -2.33 -16.45
C LEU A 3 -18.08 -1.51 -15.51
N LEU A 4 -16.80 -1.86 -15.41
CA LEU A 4 -15.84 -1.15 -14.54
C LEU A 4 -15.51 0.23 -15.09
N LYS A 5 -15.43 0.38 -16.42
CA LYS A 5 -15.27 1.69 -17.06
C LYS A 5 -16.49 2.57 -16.84
N ASP A 6 -17.69 2.01 -16.90
CA ASP A 6 -18.94 2.73 -16.65
C ASP A 6 -19.06 3.21 -15.19
N THR A 7 -18.69 2.36 -14.23
CA THR A 7 -18.75 2.71 -12.80
C THR A 7 -17.65 3.68 -12.36
N PHE A 8 -16.41 3.49 -12.83
CA PHE A 8 -15.25 4.22 -12.30
C PHE A 8 -14.69 5.28 -13.26
N GLY A 9 -15.02 5.23 -14.55
CA GLY A 9 -14.53 6.15 -15.57
C GLY A 9 -13.01 6.22 -15.60
N ASP A 10 -12.48 7.45 -15.66
CA ASP A 10 -11.03 7.73 -15.70
C ASP A 10 -10.29 7.39 -14.40
N ARG A 11 -11.02 7.02 -13.35
CA ARG A 11 -10.44 6.59 -12.07
C ARG A 11 -10.03 5.11 -12.07
N LEU A 12 -10.31 4.39 -13.17
CA LEU A 12 -9.96 2.98 -13.30
C LEU A 12 -8.45 2.80 -13.59
N ILE A 13 -7.74 2.24 -12.62
CA ILE A 13 -6.35 1.82 -12.74
C ILE A 13 -6.33 0.35 -13.18
N SER A 14 -5.89 0.07 -14.41
CA SER A 14 -5.87 -1.30 -14.93
C SER A 14 -4.87 -1.50 -16.07
N ARG A 15 -4.55 -2.76 -16.38
CA ARG A 15 -3.86 -3.07 -17.63
C ARG A 15 -4.80 -2.72 -18.78
N PHE A 16 -4.39 -1.76 -19.62
CA PHE A 16 -5.20 -1.21 -20.71
C PHE A 16 -6.43 -0.38 -20.25
N GLY A 17 -6.42 0.10 -19.00
CA GLY A 17 -7.39 1.09 -18.51
C GLY A 17 -6.98 2.53 -18.84
N PRO A 18 -7.83 3.52 -18.52
CA PRO A 18 -7.52 4.95 -18.67
C PRO A 18 -6.20 5.33 -18.00
N VAL A 19 -5.95 4.77 -16.81
CA VAL A 19 -4.64 4.80 -16.15
C VAL A 19 -3.95 3.46 -16.36
N ASN A 20 -2.98 3.41 -17.28
CA ASN A 20 -2.25 2.20 -17.61
C ASN A 20 -1.31 1.79 -16.46
N TRP A 21 -1.57 0.64 -15.85
CA TRP A 21 -0.79 0.15 -14.71
C TRP A 21 -0.01 -1.13 -15.07
N PRO A 22 1.31 -1.21 -14.82
CA PRO A 22 2.11 -2.34 -15.25
C PRO A 22 1.76 -3.64 -14.51
N PRO A 23 1.87 -4.81 -15.17
CA PRO A 23 1.67 -6.11 -14.52
C PRO A 23 2.62 -6.34 -13.33
N ARG A 24 2.12 -6.99 -12.26
CA ARG A 24 2.87 -7.29 -11.01
C ARG A 24 3.24 -6.07 -10.15
N SER A 25 2.42 -5.02 -10.23
CA SER A 25 2.59 -3.77 -9.50
C SER A 25 1.69 -3.66 -8.26
N CYS A 26 1.15 -4.76 -7.74
CA CYS A 26 0.26 -4.73 -6.56
C CYS A 26 0.96 -4.20 -5.29
N GLY A 27 2.29 -4.25 -5.21
CA GLY A 27 3.05 -3.60 -4.13
C GLY A 27 3.37 -2.12 -4.36
N LEU A 28 2.86 -1.53 -5.46
CA LEU A 28 3.11 -0.16 -5.84
C LEU A 28 1.94 0.76 -5.55
N THR A 29 0.81 0.34 -5.01
CA THR A 29 -0.19 1.32 -4.56
C THR A 29 0.23 1.87 -3.19
N PRO A 30 0.03 3.17 -2.89
CA PRO A 30 0.34 3.71 -1.57
C PRO A 30 -0.42 2.96 -0.48
N LEU A 31 -1.67 2.56 -0.79
CA LEU A 31 -2.53 1.82 0.11
C LEU A 31 -1.98 0.42 0.39
N ASP A 32 -1.67 -0.37 -0.62
CA ASP A 32 -1.12 -1.72 -0.42
C ASP A 32 0.22 -1.66 0.31
N TYR A 33 1.08 -0.69 -0.01
CA TYR A 33 2.37 -0.53 0.66
C TYR A 33 2.23 -0.13 2.14
N PHE A 34 1.37 0.85 2.44
CA PHE A 34 1.19 1.38 3.79
C PHE A 34 0.32 0.46 4.66
N LEU A 35 -0.81 -0.01 4.12
CA LEU A 35 -1.75 -0.86 4.83
C LEU A 35 -1.14 -2.24 5.11
N TRP A 36 -0.52 -2.89 4.11
CA TRP A 36 0.01 -4.24 4.31
C TRP A 36 1.27 -4.31 5.16
N GLY A 37 2.05 -3.23 5.23
CA GLY A 37 3.23 -3.17 6.07
C GLY A 37 2.92 -2.59 7.45
N TYR A 38 2.71 -1.28 7.48
CA TYR A 38 2.67 -0.50 8.71
C TYR A 38 1.40 -0.76 9.52
N VAL A 39 0.23 -0.55 8.92
CA VAL A 39 -1.05 -0.68 9.63
C VAL A 39 -1.27 -2.10 10.13
N LYS A 40 -0.95 -3.11 9.30
CA LYS A 40 -0.99 -4.51 9.70
C LYS A 40 -0.10 -4.79 10.92
N SER A 41 1.13 -4.27 10.94
CA SER A 41 2.03 -4.48 12.09
C SER A 41 1.45 -3.91 13.40
N LEU A 42 0.70 -2.81 13.34
CA LEU A 42 0.05 -2.21 14.50
C LEU A 42 -1.19 -3.01 14.95
N ILE A 43 -2.02 -3.46 14.00
CA ILE A 43 -3.22 -4.26 14.30
C ILE A 43 -2.86 -5.58 15.01
N TYR A 44 -1.78 -6.22 14.59
CA TYR A 44 -1.35 -7.51 15.15
C TYR A 44 -0.33 -7.38 16.29
N ALA A 45 0.10 -6.17 16.65
CA ALA A 45 1.06 -5.96 17.75
C ALA A 45 0.54 -6.53 19.07
N ASP A 46 -0.75 -6.34 19.33
CA ASP A 46 -1.41 -6.76 20.58
C ASP A 46 -1.87 -8.23 20.57
N LYS A 47 -1.55 -8.98 19.50
CA LYS A 47 -1.88 -10.42 19.31
C LYS A 47 -3.35 -10.73 19.62
N PRO A 48 -4.30 -10.16 18.86
CA PRO A 48 -5.70 -10.33 19.15
C PRO A 48 -6.14 -11.80 19.12
N GLN A 49 -6.85 -12.24 20.16
CA GLN A 49 -7.30 -13.64 20.33
C GLN A 49 -8.75 -13.87 19.88
N THR A 50 -9.52 -12.80 19.66
CA THR A 50 -10.91 -12.84 19.22
C THR A 50 -11.14 -11.90 18.03
N LEU A 51 -12.20 -12.17 17.26
CA LEU A 51 -12.58 -11.31 16.13
C LEU A 51 -12.99 -9.91 16.60
N ASP A 52 -13.75 -9.81 17.68
CA ASP A 52 -14.20 -8.52 18.22
C ASP A 52 -13.02 -7.62 18.60
N TYR A 53 -12.03 -8.20 19.28
CA TYR A 53 -10.83 -7.47 19.67
C TYR A 53 -9.96 -7.08 18.47
N LEU A 54 -9.91 -7.92 17.44
CA LEU A 54 -9.26 -7.56 16.17
C LEU A 54 -9.98 -6.39 15.48
N GLU A 55 -11.31 -6.41 15.44
CA GLU A 55 -12.12 -5.34 14.84
C GLU A 55 -11.93 -4.00 15.58
N ASP A 56 -11.97 -4.02 16.91
CA ASP A 56 -11.71 -2.84 17.72
C ASP A 56 -10.28 -2.33 17.50
N ASN A 57 -9.29 -3.22 17.37
CA ASN A 57 -7.92 -2.79 17.10
C ASN A 57 -7.76 -2.16 15.72
N ILE A 58 -8.45 -2.69 14.70
CA ILE A 58 -8.50 -2.07 13.37
C ILE A 58 -9.08 -0.66 13.47
N ARG A 59 -10.24 -0.50 14.12
CA ARG A 59 -10.90 0.80 14.28
C ARG A 59 -9.99 1.80 15.00
N ARG A 60 -9.35 1.38 16.09
CA ARG A 60 -8.42 2.20 16.86
C ARG A 60 -7.20 2.63 16.05
N VAL A 61 -6.53 1.69 15.38
CA VAL A 61 -5.34 1.98 14.58
C VAL A 61 -5.68 2.91 13.43
N ILE A 62 -6.80 2.69 12.73
CA ILE A 62 -7.23 3.55 11.63
C ILE A 62 -7.56 4.96 12.12
N ALA A 63 -8.25 5.09 13.26
CA ALA A 63 -8.57 6.39 13.86
C ALA A 63 -7.32 7.18 14.28
N ASP A 64 -6.23 6.51 14.63
CA ASP A 64 -4.96 7.13 15.02
C ASP A 64 -4.10 7.60 13.82
N ILE A 65 -4.48 7.23 12.59
CA ILE A 65 -3.75 7.65 11.39
C ILE A 65 -3.95 9.15 11.15
N ARG A 66 -2.92 9.92 11.45
CA ARG A 66 -2.87 11.38 11.23
C ARG A 66 -2.73 11.73 9.74
N SER A 67 -3.34 12.84 9.31
CA SER A 67 -3.24 13.36 7.94
C SER A 67 -1.79 13.56 7.48
N GLN A 68 -0.93 14.10 8.35
CA GLN A 68 0.51 14.28 8.08
C GLN A 68 1.24 12.97 7.76
N MET A 69 0.76 11.84 8.28
CA MET A 69 1.32 10.53 7.95
C MET A 69 0.92 10.12 6.54
N LEU A 70 -0.33 10.36 6.15
CA LEU A 70 -0.82 10.09 4.80
C LEU A 70 -0.10 10.95 3.76
N GLU A 71 0.14 12.23 4.04
CA GLU A 71 0.92 13.13 3.18
C GLU A 71 2.32 12.54 2.91
N LYS A 72 3.04 12.13 3.95
CA LYS A 72 4.36 11.48 3.82
C LYS A 72 4.31 10.18 3.03
N VAL A 73 3.26 9.39 3.18
CA VAL A 73 3.05 8.15 2.40
C VAL A 73 2.91 8.46 0.92
N ILE A 74 2.14 9.51 0.57
CA ILE A 74 1.96 9.95 -0.81
C ILE A 74 3.24 10.56 -1.40
N GLU A 75 3.97 11.36 -0.63
CA GLU A 75 5.26 11.94 -1.05
C GLU A 75 6.30 10.84 -1.34
N ASN A 76 6.42 9.87 -0.42
CA ASN A 76 7.33 8.74 -0.60
C ASN A 76 6.91 7.86 -1.79
N TRP A 77 5.61 7.66 -1.97
CA TRP A 77 5.08 6.93 -3.12
C TRP A 77 5.40 7.64 -4.45
N THR A 78 5.18 8.95 -4.52
CA THR A 78 5.47 9.76 -5.72
C THR A 78 6.96 9.67 -6.07
N SER A 79 7.83 9.86 -5.07
CA SER A 79 9.28 9.72 -5.23
C SER A 79 9.68 8.33 -5.75
N LYS A 80 9.03 7.29 -5.23
CA LYS A 80 9.24 5.90 -5.66
C LYS A 80 8.78 5.66 -7.10
N MET A 81 7.67 6.25 -7.51
CA MET A 81 7.18 6.17 -8.90
C MET A 81 8.12 6.89 -9.86
N ASP A 82 8.63 8.06 -9.49
CA ASP A 82 9.61 8.81 -10.29
C ASP A 82 10.91 8.01 -10.49
N TYR A 83 11.38 7.33 -9.44
CA TYR A 83 12.52 6.42 -9.54
C TYR A 83 12.27 5.27 -10.53
N ILE A 84 11.12 4.58 -10.47
CA ILE A 84 10.78 3.51 -11.41
C ILE A 84 10.77 4.02 -12.85
N ARG A 85 10.21 5.22 -13.05
CA ARG A 85 10.10 5.88 -14.34
C ARG A 85 11.47 6.18 -14.92
N ALA A 86 12.36 6.78 -14.13
CA ALA A 86 13.74 7.07 -14.52
C ALA A 86 14.52 5.78 -14.88
N ASN A 87 14.23 4.69 -14.18
CA ASN A 87 14.93 3.41 -14.32
C ASN A 87 14.24 2.41 -15.26
N ARG A 88 13.33 2.86 -16.14
CA ARG A 88 12.61 2.07 -17.16
C ARG A 88 11.97 0.77 -16.62
N GLY A 89 11.44 0.79 -15.40
CA GLY A 89 10.81 -0.40 -14.82
C GLY A 89 11.78 -1.52 -14.39
N SER A 90 13.09 -1.22 -14.29
CA SER A 90 14.03 -2.16 -13.67
C SER A 90 13.66 -2.42 -12.20
N ARG A 91 14.03 -3.62 -11.72
CA ARG A 91 13.68 -4.08 -10.36
C ARG A 91 14.30 -3.11 -9.34
N MET A 92 13.46 -2.52 -8.49
CA MET A 92 13.91 -1.65 -7.40
C MET A 92 14.98 -2.34 -6.56
N GLN A 93 16.04 -1.61 -6.21
CA GLN A 93 17.02 -2.11 -5.24
C GLN A 93 16.34 -2.37 -3.88
N LYS A 94 16.81 -3.39 -3.17
CA LYS A 94 16.29 -3.82 -1.85
C LYS A 94 16.25 -2.69 -0.81
N SER A 95 16.98 -1.60 -1.01
CA SER A 95 16.97 -0.40 -0.17
C SER A 95 15.64 0.36 -0.20
N TYR A 96 14.96 0.45 -1.35
CA TYR A 96 13.64 1.10 -1.48
C TYR A 96 12.46 0.19 -1.07
N LEU A 97 12.76 -1.08 -0.76
CA LEU A 97 11.86 -2.01 -0.07
C LEU A 97 12.08 -1.99 1.45
N LYS A 98 13.16 -1.34 1.93
CA LYS A 98 13.44 -1.14 3.36
C LYS A 98 12.84 0.18 3.83
N CYS A 99 11.52 0.19 3.93
CA CYS A 99 10.87 1.01 4.94
C CYS A 99 10.01 0.05 5.77
N ASN A 100 10.56 -0.36 6.91
CA ASN A 100 9.95 -1.14 7.99
C ASN A 100 9.23 -2.44 7.63
N ALA A 101 9.87 -3.30 6.84
CA ALA A 101 9.68 -4.74 7.02
C ALA A 101 10.42 -5.14 8.30
N ILE A 102 9.73 -5.06 9.45
CA ILE A 102 10.12 -5.87 10.61
C ILE A 102 10.16 -7.31 10.09
N ARG A 103 11.35 -7.88 10.19
CA ARG A 103 11.63 -9.30 10.01
C ARG A 103 10.77 -10.07 11.00
N LEU A 104 9.54 -10.42 10.62
CA LEU A 104 8.85 -11.54 11.20
C LEU A 104 9.38 -12.77 10.49
N SER A 105 10.46 -13.32 11.05
CA SER A 105 10.81 -14.71 10.85
C SER A 105 9.60 -15.55 11.26
N PHE A 106 8.92 -16.13 10.27
CA PHE A 106 8.38 -17.46 10.43
C PHE A 106 9.47 -18.40 9.91
N GLU A 107 9.77 -19.41 10.72
CA GLU A 107 11.03 -20.19 10.85
C GLU A 107 12.08 -19.56 11.77
#